data_AF-A0A8T0KRF4-F1
#
_entry.id   AF-A0A8T0KRF4-F1
#
_cell.length_a   1.000
_cell.length_b   1.000
_cell.length_c   1.000
_cell.angle_alpha   90.00
_cell.angle_beta   90.00
_cell.angle_gamma   90.00
#
_symmetry.space_group_name_H-M   'P 1'
#
loop_
_entity.id
_entity.type
_entity.pdbx_description
1 polymer ?
#
loop_
_entity_poly.entity_id
_entity_poly.type
_entity_poly.pdbx_seq_one_letter_code
_entity_poly.pdbx_strand_id
1 'polypeptide(L)'
;MDERGYGYTWICVVGNGQWILDMYSHLDRLYLLSLFPLPPPIFPPQAFCVSDPNSLTIVASTMIRSSFPSFRRLLLQNVSPSASSKIGMYNWFTSQPYPLESPNPTYSDEEYADVDWDSLGFGLMATDYMYITKCCEGQHFEEGQLSRYGNIKLSPAAGVLNYGQGLFEGTKAYRKENGRVLLFRPEQNAIRMKIGAERMCMASPSIEHFVHALKQTVLANKRWIPPPGKGSLYLRPLLLGTGPVLGLAPAPEYTFLIYASPVRNYFKEGSAPLNLHVEENFDRASRRGTGNVKTISNYAPVLMAQTTAKKRGFSDVLYLDSATKKNLEEVSSCNIFIAKGKCIATPATNGTILSGITRKSVIEIAGDLGYQVEERAVGVDELIEADEVFCTGTAVGVAPVGSITYQDKRMEYITGSGTICQELNDTISGIQTGTIQDKKGWIIEVD
;
A
#
# COMPACT_ATOMS: atom_id res chain seq x y z
N MET A 1 -5.73 48.46 7.53
CA MET A 1 -7.19 48.45 7.73
C MET A 1 -7.79 47.60 6.63
N ASP A 2 -8.83 46.81 6.89
CA ASP A 2 -9.60 46.15 5.83
C ASP A 2 -10.63 47.10 5.23
N GLU A 3 -11.34 46.63 4.19
CA GLU A 3 -12.36 47.38 3.45
C GLU A 3 -13.56 47.84 4.32
N ARG A 4 -13.59 47.48 5.61
CA ARG A 4 -14.62 47.90 6.58
C ARG A 4 -14.11 48.88 7.64
N GLY A 5 -12.87 49.37 7.53
CA GLY A 5 -12.36 50.47 8.35
C GLY A 5 -11.82 50.10 9.73
N TYR A 6 -11.59 48.80 10.01
CA TYR A 6 -11.01 48.37 11.29
C TYR A 6 -9.47 48.44 11.27
N GLY A 7 -8.89 49.08 12.29
CA GLY A 7 -7.44 49.19 12.50
C GLY A 7 -6.85 47.92 13.11
N TYR A 8 -5.75 47.43 12.55
CA TYR A 8 -4.99 46.31 13.10
C TYR A 8 -3.76 46.84 13.83
N THR A 9 -3.45 46.29 15.00
CA THR A 9 -2.21 46.56 15.73
C THR A 9 -1.46 45.25 15.89
N TRP A 10 -0.25 45.21 15.34
CA TRP A 10 0.68 44.10 15.50
C TRP A 10 1.52 44.34 16.75
N ILE A 11 1.59 43.36 17.64
CA ILE A 11 2.38 43.44 18.86
C ILE A 11 3.41 42.32 18.82
N CYS A 12 4.68 42.69 18.68
CA CYS A 12 5.80 41.77 18.79
C CYS A 12 6.32 41.81 20.24
N VAL A 13 6.27 40.66 20.92
CA VAL A 13 6.80 40.52 22.28
C VAL A 13 8.06 39.67 22.22
N VAL A 14 9.18 40.25 22.64
CA VAL A 14 10.48 39.55 22.74
C VAL A 14 10.62 39.05 24.17
N GLY A 15 10.55 37.73 24.37
CA GLY A 15 10.73 37.08 25.68
C GLY A 15 12.09 36.39 25.80
N ASN A 16 12.85 36.74 26.83
CA ASN A 16 14.11 36.11 27.31
C ASN A 16 14.96 35.36 26.25
N GLY A 17 15.20 36.02 25.11
CA GLY A 17 16.30 35.70 24.20
C GLY A 17 16.15 34.47 23.29
N GLN A 18 15.00 33.83 23.17
CA GLN A 18 14.87 32.65 22.28
C GLN A 18 13.64 32.57 21.38
N TRP A 19 12.62 33.41 21.58
CA TRP A 19 11.35 33.29 20.84
C TRP A 19 10.75 34.65 20.48
N ILE A 20 10.17 34.73 19.28
CA ILE A 20 9.29 35.83 18.88
C ILE A 20 7.85 35.35 18.98
N LEU A 21 7.02 36.12 19.68
CA LEU A 21 5.58 35.89 19.80
C LEU A 21 4.84 36.86 18.87
N ASP A 22 4.09 36.31 17.92
CA ASP A 22 3.26 37.11 17.01
C ASP A 22 1.80 37.03 17.46
N MET A 23 1.25 38.18 17.84
CA MET A 23 -0.10 38.29 18.38
C MET A 23 -0.90 39.35 17.63
N TYR A 24 -2.18 39.07 17.42
CA TYR A 24 -3.13 40.05 16.91
C TYR A 24 -4.27 40.28 17.89
N SER A 25 -4.76 41.52 17.96
CA SER A 25 -5.98 41.86 18.69
C SER A 25 -7.14 42.11 17.73
N HIS A 26 -8.29 41.49 18.00
CA HIS A 26 -9.54 41.77 17.30
C HIS A 26 -10.69 41.74 18.30
N LEU A 27 -11.48 42.82 18.38
CA LEU A 27 -12.61 42.96 19.31
C LEU A 27 -12.25 42.60 20.77
N ASP A 28 -11.22 43.26 21.31
CA ASP A 28 -10.75 43.12 22.69
C ASP A 28 -10.34 41.70 23.13
N ARG A 29 -10.03 40.82 22.16
CA ARG A 29 -9.44 39.50 22.39
C ARG A 29 -8.08 39.39 21.71
N LEU A 30 -7.11 38.86 22.44
CA LEU A 30 -5.75 38.58 21.98
C LEU A 30 -5.67 37.12 21.51
N TYR A 31 -5.17 36.92 20.30
CA TYR A 31 -5.00 35.61 19.69
C TYR A 31 -3.52 35.38 19.38
N LEU A 32 -3.03 34.19 19.72
CA LEU A 32 -1.68 33.72 19.43
C LEU A 32 -1.65 33.10 18.03
N LEU A 33 -0.83 33.63 17.13
CA LEU A 33 -0.74 33.09 15.76
C LEU A 33 0.39 32.07 15.62
N SER A 34 1.57 32.34 16.18
CA SER A 34 2.74 31.49 16.00
C SER A 34 3.86 31.78 17.02
N LEU A 35 4.74 30.79 17.21
CA LEU A 35 6.00 30.89 17.95
C LEU A 35 7.14 30.51 17.00
N PHE A 36 8.15 31.38 16.86
CA PHE A 36 9.34 31.11 16.04
C PHE A 36 10.63 31.16 16.87
N PRO A 37 11.58 30.24 16.65
CA PRO A 37 12.93 30.34 17.19
C PRO A 37 13.73 31.40 16.42
N LEU A 38 14.56 32.19 17.12
CA LEU A 38 15.39 33.24 16.51
C LEU A 38 16.46 32.65 15.56
N PRO A 39 16.67 33.21 14.34
CA PRO A 39 17.82 32.86 13.51
C PRO A 39 19.13 33.47 14.07
N PRO A 40 20.30 32.87 13.81
CA PRO A 40 21.58 33.36 14.31
C PRO A 40 21.95 34.72 13.69
N PRO A 41 22.67 35.60 14.43
CA PRO A 41 22.85 37.00 14.03
C PRO A 41 23.89 37.15 12.91
N ILE A 42 23.52 37.89 11.87
CA ILE A 42 24.44 38.39 10.84
C ILE A 42 24.60 39.91 11.09
N PHE A 43 25.82 40.33 11.44
CA PHE A 43 26.38 41.70 11.60
C PHE A 43 26.50 42.34 13.03
N PRO A 44 27.51 43.23 13.26
CA PRO A 44 28.25 43.38 14.53
C PRO A 44 27.77 44.55 15.43
N PRO A 45 28.32 44.73 16.66
CA PRO A 45 27.62 45.29 17.80
C PRO A 45 27.80 46.82 17.93
N GLN A 46 26.71 47.53 18.20
CA GLN A 46 26.78 48.82 18.88
C GLN A 46 25.73 48.88 20.00
N ALA A 47 26.27 48.87 21.23
CA ALA A 47 25.76 49.40 22.50
C ALA A 47 24.24 49.54 22.69
N PHE A 48 23.70 48.86 23.70
CA PHE A 48 23.10 49.50 24.89
C PHE A 48 23.03 48.50 26.05
N CYS A 49 23.49 48.95 27.23
CA CYS A 49 23.48 48.22 28.50
C CYS A 49 22.05 47.88 28.96
N VAL A 50 21.88 46.64 29.44
CA VAL A 50 20.70 46.19 30.19
C VAL A 50 20.85 46.63 31.64
N SER A 51 19.87 47.38 32.16
CA SER A 51 19.66 47.52 33.60
C SER A 51 18.25 47.03 33.95
N ASP A 52 18.22 45.98 34.78
CA ASP A 52 17.08 45.36 35.50
C ASP A 52 16.43 44.08 34.86
N PRO A 53 16.57 42.89 35.47
CA PRO A 53 16.07 41.61 34.93
C PRO A 53 14.55 41.38 35.02
N ASN A 54 13.76 42.31 35.57
CA ASN A 54 12.33 42.09 35.84
C ASN A 54 11.37 43.05 35.11
N SER A 55 11.80 43.72 34.04
CA SER A 55 10.93 44.65 33.29
C SER A 55 10.58 44.16 31.88
N LEU A 56 9.29 44.05 31.58
CA LEU A 56 8.75 43.85 30.23
C LEU A 56 8.84 45.18 29.48
N THR A 57 9.63 45.26 28.41
CA THR A 57 9.71 46.47 27.58
C THR A 57 8.80 46.30 26.35
N ILE A 58 7.74 47.11 26.27
CA ILE A 58 6.86 47.19 25.10
C ILE A 58 7.44 48.24 24.16
N VAL A 59 7.87 47.84 22.96
CA VAL A 59 8.27 48.79 21.90
C VAL A 59 7.06 49.05 21.00
N ALA A 60 6.44 50.22 21.14
CA ALA A 60 5.34 50.66 20.29
C ALA A 60 5.84 51.68 19.25
N SER A 61 5.86 51.31 17.97
CA SER A 61 6.02 52.28 16.87
C SER A 61 4.69 53.00 16.64
N THR A 62 4.64 54.31 16.88
CA THR A 62 3.39 55.10 16.77
C THR A 62 3.42 56.01 15.52
N MET A 63 2.50 55.80 14.57
CA MET A 63 2.01 56.87 13.68
C MET A 63 0.76 57.51 14.30
N ILE A 64 0.62 58.83 14.11
CA ILE A 64 -0.09 59.79 14.96
C ILE A 64 -1.60 59.97 14.65
N ARG A 65 -2.40 60.12 15.75
CA ARG A 65 -3.71 60.82 16.00
C ARG A 65 -4.98 60.29 15.28
N SER A 66 -6.12 60.05 15.96
CA SER A 66 -6.82 60.96 16.90
C SER A 66 -7.93 60.31 17.77
N SER A 67 -8.01 60.79 19.03
CA SER A 67 -9.19 61.11 19.88
C SER A 67 -10.03 60.06 20.66
N PHE A 68 -10.10 60.30 21.99
CA PHE A 68 -11.06 59.93 23.07
C PHE A 68 -10.73 58.73 24.02
N PRO A 69 -11.11 58.79 25.33
CA PRO A 69 -10.24 58.48 26.48
C PRO A 69 -10.80 57.43 27.46
N SER A 70 -10.04 57.18 28.54
CA SER A 70 -10.32 56.35 29.74
C SER A 70 -10.06 54.84 29.54
N PHE A 71 -9.22 54.16 30.33
CA PHE A 71 -9.38 53.96 31.78
C PHE A 71 -8.04 53.58 32.44
N ARG A 72 -7.75 54.19 33.59
CA ARG A 72 -6.68 53.86 34.57
C ARG A 72 -7.29 53.02 35.71
N ARG A 73 -6.43 52.28 36.44
CA ARG A 73 -6.63 51.48 37.68
C ARG A 73 -6.86 49.99 37.40
N LEU A 74 -6.26 49.04 38.13
CA LEU A 74 -5.76 49.04 39.49
C LEU A 74 -4.72 47.91 39.63
N LEU A 75 -3.57 48.19 40.24
CA LEU A 75 -2.61 47.19 40.69
C LEU A 75 -2.38 47.40 42.19
N LEU A 76 -2.32 46.27 42.91
CA LEU A 76 -1.74 46.05 44.25
C LEU A 76 -2.59 46.43 45.46
N GLN A 77 -2.97 45.41 46.25
CA GLN A 77 -2.58 45.29 47.67
C GLN A 77 -2.88 43.90 48.29
N ASN A 78 -1.87 43.37 48.99
CA ASN A 78 -1.88 42.53 50.22
C ASN A 78 -1.91 40.97 50.18
N VAL A 79 -0.71 40.37 50.08
CA VAL A 79 0.05 39.55 51.09
C VAL A 79 -0.76 38.65 52.07
N SER A 80 -0.83 37.31 51.87
CA SER A 80 -0.09 36.15 52.51
C SER A 80 -0.62 35.64 53.88
N PRO A 81 -0.29 34.42 54.41
CA PRO A 81 0.21 33.14 53.84
C PRO A 81 -0.54 31.85 54.33
N SER A 82 -0.53 30.74 53.59
CA SER A 82 -0.50 29.38 54.20
C SER A 82 -0.18 28.24 53.22
N ALA A 83 0.64 27.31 53.73
CA ALA A 83 0.73 25.87 53.44
C ALA A 83 1.34 25.34 52.12
N SER A 84 2.61 24.91 52.26
CA SER A 84 3.21 23.66 51.74
C SER A 84 3.24 23.41 50.22
N SER A 85 4.40 23.68 49.64
CA SER A 85 4.82 23.21 48.31
C SER A 85 5.10 21.69 48.32
N LYS A 86 4.33 20.94 47.52
CA LYS A 86 4.78 19.64 47.00
C LYS A 86 5.61 19.91 45.74
N ILE A 87 6.93 19.77 45.87
CA ILE A 87 7.86 19.71 44.75
C ILE A 87 7.66 18.35 44.09
N GLY A 88 7.07 18.33 42.89
CA GLY A 88 7.05 17.14 42.04
C GLY A 88 8.44 16.91 41.45
N MET A 89 9.10 15.83 41.87
CA MET A 89 10.29 15.29 41.22
C MET A 89 9.93 14.88 39.79
N TYR A 90 10.63 15.46 38.80
CA TYR A 90 10.69 14.91 37.46
C TYR A 90 11.56 13.65 37.51
N ASN A 91 10.92 12.48 37.51
CA ASN A 91 11.61 11.21 37.30
C ASN A 91 12.06 11.13 35.83
N TRP A 92 13.36 11.25 35.62
CA TRP A 92 14.02 10.82 34.40
C TRP A 92 13.86 9.30 34.29
N PHE A 93 12.94 8.84 33.44
CA PHE A 93 12.90 7.42 33.05
C PHE A 93 14.11 7.16 32.14
N THR A 94 15.19 6.71 32.75
CA THR A 94 16.24 5.98 32.04
C THR A 94 15.69 4.60 31.74
N SER A 95 15.39 4.30 30.48
CA SER A 95 15.04 2.95 30.07
C SER A 95 16.29 2.06 30.23
N GLN A 96 16.28 1.18 31.22
CA GLN A 96 17.21 0.06 31.30
C GLN A 96 17.06 -0.81 30.04
N PRO A 97 18.15 -1.30 29.43
CA PRO A 97 18.05 -2.27 28.35
C PRO A 97 17.43 -3.57 28.88
N TYR A 98 16.29 -3.97 28.34
CA TYR A 98 15.74 -5.29 28.55
C TYR A 98 16.72 -6.33 27.97
N PRO A 99 17.02 -7.43 28.68
CA PRO A 99 17.70 -8.56 28.07
C PRO A 99 16.89 -9.07 26.88
N LEU A 100 17.57 -9.35 25.77
CA LEU A 100 17.03 -10.11 24.65
C LEU A 100 16.74 -11.54 25.13
N GLU A 101 15.56 -11.77 25.68
CA GLU A 101 14.99 -13.11 25.73
C GLU A 101 14.61 -13.50 24.31
N SER A 102 15.32 -14.48 23.77
CA SER A 102 14.86 -15.25 22.62
C SER A 102 13.54 -15.90 23.03
N PRO A 103 12.39 -15.60 22.38
CA PRO A 103 11.19 -16.35 22.64
C PRO A 103 11.41 -17.71 21.98
N ASN A 104 11.78 -18.71 22.77
CA ASN A 104 11.55 -20.10 22.38
C ASN A 104 10.04 -20.21 22.10
N PRO A 105 9.60 -20.49 20.87
CA PRO A 105 8.19 -20.72 20.64
C PRO A 105 7.78 -21.94 21.47
N THR A 106 6.86 -21.74 22.42
CA THR A 106 6.28 -22.79 23.28
C THR A 106 5.29 -23.69 22.54
N TYR A 107 5.28 -23.65 21.20
CA TYR A 107 4.34 -24.37 20.35
C TYR A 107 5.10 -25.43 19.56
N SER A 108 4.49 -26.61 19.39
CA SER A 108 5.02 -27.62 18.48
C SER A 108 4.88 -27.16 17.03
N ASP A 109 5.82 -27.53 16.15
CA ASP A 109 5.80 -27.21 14.70
C ASP A 109 4.54 -27.73 13.97
N GLU A 110 3.73 -28.55 14.63
CA GLU A 110 2.51 -29.16 14.11
C GLU A 110 1.21 -28.49 14.57
N GLU A 111 1.28 -27.56 15.52
CA GLU A 111 0.09 -26.91 16.06
C GLU A 111 -0.35 -25.73 15.17
N TYR A 112 -1.57 -25.80 14.64
CA TYR A 112 -2.17 -24.70 13.88
C TYR A 112 -2.40 -23.48 14.77
N ALA A 113 -2.35 -22.28 14.18
CA ALA A 113 -2.80 -21.08 14.87
C ALA A 113 -4.30 -21.21 15.25
N ASP A 114 -4.67 -20.65 16.41
CA ASP A 114 -6.06 -20.58 16.88
C ASP A 114 -6.84 -19.54 16.07
N VAL A 115 -7.39 -19.99 14.94
CA VAL A 115 -8.11 -19.18 13.95
C VAL A 115 -9.32 -19.97 13.47
N ASP A 116 -10.46 -19.28 13.33
CA ASP A 116 -11.60 -19.83 12.58
C ASP A 116 -11.30 -19.79 11.08
N TRP A 117 -10.72 -20.88 10.58
CA TRP A 117 -10.30 -21.00 9.19
C TRP A 117 -11.46 -20.92 8.18
N ASP A 118 -12.71 -21.18 8.60
CA ASP A 118 -13.88 -21.15 7.71
C ASP A 118 -14.41 -19.74 7.47
N SER A 119 -14.18 -18.82 8.41
CA SER A 119 -14.56 -17.40 8.29
C SER A 119 -13.47 -16.49 7.70
N LEU A 120 -12.30 -17.04 7.33
CA LEU A 120 -11.22 -16.28 6.71
C LEU A 120 -11.70 -15.50 5.47
N GLY A 121 -11.42 -14.20 5.49
CA GLY A 121 -11.53 -13.32 4.33
C GLY A 121 -10.19 -13.07 3.65
N PHE A 122 -10.16 -12.04 2.80
CA PHE A 122 -8.93 -11.48 2.26
C PHE A 122 -8.56 -10.21 3.03
N GLY A 123 -8.20 -10.39 4.31
CA GLY A 123 -7.81 -9.33 5.23
C GLY A 123 -6.40 -9.56 5.77
N LEU A 124 -5.79 -8.49 6.28
CA LEU A 124 -4.51 -8.61 6.97
C LEU A 124 -4.73 -9.25 8.34
N MET A 125 -4.17 -10.44 8.52
CA MET A 125 -3.97 -11.08 9.81
C MET A 125 -2.47 -11.22 10.01
N ALA A 126 -1.94 -10.51 11.01
CA ALA A 126 -0.51 -10.51 11.28
C ALA A 126 -0.05 -11.92 11.68
N THR A 127 0.97 -12.43 10.99
CA THR A 127 1.65 -13.67 11.34
C THR A 127 2.86 -13.37 12.25
N ASP A 128 3.59 -14.40 12.66
CA ASP A 128 4.66 -14.24 13.66
C ASP A 128 5.90 -13.53 13.13
N TYR A 129 6.27 -13.80 11.86
CA TYR A 129 7.52 -13.36 11.27
C TYR A 129 7.34 -12.70 9.90
N MET A 130 8.27 -11.80 9.58
CA MET A 130 8.50 -11.23 8.26
C MET A 130 9.98 -11.36 7.90
N TYR A 131 10.30 -11.46 6.62
CA TYR A 131 11.68 -11.45 6.13
C TYR A 131 12.08 -10.05 5.70
N ILE A 132 13.28 -9.58 6.04
CA ILE A 132 13.78 -8.26 5.66
C ILE A 132 15.25 -8.35 5.23
N THR A 133 15.59 -7.70 4.13
CA THR A 133 16.97 -7.41 3.70
C THR A 133 17.05 -6.00 3.11
N LYS A 134 18.25 -5.44 3.09
CA LYS A 134 18.55 -4.11 2.57
C LYS A 134 19.65 -4.19 1.53
N CYS A 135 19.68 -3.19 0.66
CA CYS A 135 20.71 -3.02 -0.36
C CYS A 135 20.95 -1.53 -0.58
N CYS A 136 22.21 -1.12 -0.67
CA CYS A 136 22.55 0.22 -1.17
C CYS A 136 22.54 0.25 -2.70
N GLU A 137 22.43 1.44 -3.29
CA GLU A 137 22.51 1.62 -4.74
C GLU A 137 23.84 1.08 -5.31
N GLY A 138 23.76 0.38 -6.44
CA GLY A 138 24.92 -0.25 -7.09
C GLY A 138 25.45 -1.52 -6.42
N GLN A 139 24.83 -1.97 -5.32
CA GLN A 139 25.20 -3.21 -4.61
C GLN A 139 24.20 -4.34 -4.86
N HIS A 140 24.51 -5.52 -4.32
CA HIS A 140 23.63 -6.67 -4.33
C HIS A 140 22.91 -6.79 -2.98
N PHE A 141 21.71 -7.36 -2.99
CA PHE A 141 21.04 -7.72 -1.74
C PHE A 141 21.82 -8.85 -1.05
N GLU A 142 22.15 -8.63 0.21
CA GLU A 142 22.75 -9.63 1.09
C GLU A 142 21.68 -10.58 1.66
N GLU A 143 22.12 -11.67 2.29
CA GLU A 143 21.23 -12.56 3.02
C GLU A 143 20.43 -11.76 4.06
N GLY A 144 19.11 -11.92 4.04
CA GLY A 144 18.22 -11.20 4.93
C GLY A 144 18.05 -11.91 6.26
N GLN A 145 17.20 -11.33 7.10
CA GLN A 145 16.88 -11.88 8.40
C GLN A 145 15.38 -12.02 8.60
N LEU A 146 14.98 -13.08 9.32
CA LEU A 146 13.64 -13.19 9.87
C LEU A 146 13.51 -12.27 11.08
N SER A 147 12.50 -11.42 11.06
CA SER A 147 12.16 -10.49 12.14
C SER A 147 10.73 -10.77 12.59
N ARG A 148 10.40 -10.47 13.85
CA ARG A 148 9.00 -10.48 14.29
C ARG A 148 8.19 -9.53 13.43
N TYR A 149 6.98 -9.92 13.06
CA TYR A 149 6.08 -9.04 12.32
C TYR A 149 5.88 -7.73 13.08
N GLY A 150 5.94 -6.60 12.36
CA GLY A 150 5.76 -5.29 12.97
C GLY A 150 5.97 -4.14 11.99
N ASN A 151 5.75 -2.93 12.49
CA ASN A 151 5.94 -1.71 11.70
C ASN A 151 7.41 -1.51 11.33
N ILE A 152 7.65 -1.04 10.10
CA ILE A 152 8.98 -0.62 9.66
C ILE A 152 9.19 0.89 9.91
N LYS A 153 10.44 1.27 10.21
CA LYS A 153 10.85 2.68 10.32
C LYS A 153 11.38 3.16 8.98
N LEU A 154 10.86 4.28 8.49
CA LEU A 154 11.29 4.92 7.25
C LEU A 154 11.67 6.38 7.52
N SER A 155 12.68 6.88 6.79
CA SER A 155 12.92 8.31 6.72
C SER A 155 11.71 9.00 6.09
N PRO A 156 11.25 10.16 6.60
CA PRO A 156 10.23 10.96 5.91
C PRO A 156 10.65 11.36 4.48
N ALA A 157 11.96 11.44 4.21
CA ALA A 157 12.53 11.72 2.90
C ALA A 157 12.72 10.47 2.03
N ALA A 158 12.18 9.30 2.41
CA ALA A 158 12.32 8.08 1.61
C ALA A 158 11.65 8.24 0.23
N GLY A 159 12.32 7.78 -0.83
CA GLY A 159 11.83 7.88 -2.21
C GLY A 159 10.47 7.22 -2.42
N VAL A 160 10.20 6.11 -1.72
CA VAL A 160 8.89 5.42 -1.77
C VAL A 160 7.74 6.28 -1.24
N LEU A 161 7.98 7.13 -0.23
CA LEU A 161 6.95 7.97 0.39
C LEU A 161 6.64 9.22 -0.44
N ASN A 162 7.64 9.77 -1.13
CA ASN A 162 7.53 11.06 -1.80
C ASN A 162 7.30 10.94 -3.32
N TYR A 163 7.88 9.91 -3.95
CA TYR A 163 7.87 9.75 -5.42
C TYR A 163 7.32 8.39 -5.87
N GLY A 164 6.81 7.57 -4.94
CA GLY A 164 6.18 6.30 -5.26
C GLY A 164 7.12 5.25 -5.84
N GLN A 165 8.44 5.35 -5.58
CA GLN A 165 9.44 4.38 -6.04
C GLN A 165 9.35 3.07 -5.22
N GLY A 166 8.36 2.23 -5.54
CA GLY A 166 8.14 0.95 -4.87
C GLY A 166 7.39 -0.06 -5.73
N LEU A 167 7.72 -1.33 -5.54
CA LEU A 167 7.08 -2.48 -6.18
C LEU A 167 6.53 -3.43 -5.12
N PHE A 168 5.59 -4.26 -5.54
CA PHE A 168 5.16 -5.39 -4.73
C PHE A 168 4.84 -6.60 -5.58
N GLU A 169 4.86 -7.76 -4.95
CA GLU A 169 4.44 -9.02 -5.53
C GLU A 169 3.33 -9.67 -4.71
N GLY A 170 2.72 -10.72 -5.27
CA GLY A 170 1.71 -11.49 -4.57
C GLY A 170 1.76 -12.93 -5.01
N THR A 171 2.03 -13.83 -4.06
CA THR A 171 1.99 -15.27 -4.27
C THR A 171 1.37 -15.97 -3.05
N LYS A 172 1.18 -17.27 -3.13
CA LYS A 172 0.49 -18.07 -2.11
C LYS A 172 1.28 -19.35 -1.83
N ALA A 173 1.31 -19.74 -0.56
CA ALA A 173 1.73 -21.06 -0.12
C ALA A 173 0.51 -21.89 0.27
N TYR A 174 0.49 -23.15 -0.18
CA TYR A 174 -0.61 -24.09 0.01
C TYR A 174 -0.14 -25.31 0.79
N ARG A 175 -0.95 -25.74 1.75
CA ARG A 175 -0.70 -26.97 2.52
C ARG A 175 -1.37 -28.15 1.85
N LYS A 176 -0.62 -29.24 1.66
CA LYS A 176 -1.14 -30.54 1.23
C LYS A 176 -1.70 -31.34 2.41
N GLU A 177 -2.54 -32.33 2.11
CA GLU A 177 -3.03 -33.34 3.07
C GLU A 177 -1.90 -34.03 3.85
N ASN A 178 -0.75 -34.26 3.21
CA ASN A 178 0.41 -34.89 3.86
C ASN A 178 1.34 -33.90 4.58
N GLY A 179 0.89 -32.68 4.85
CA GLY A 179 1.61 -31.65 5.61
C GLY A 179 2.66 -30.85 4.83
N ARG A 180 3.06 -31.30 3.63
CA ARG A 180 3.98 -30.57 2.74
C ARG A 180 3.39 -29.24 2.28
N VAL A 181 4.27 -28.28 1.98
CA VAL A 181 3.87 -26.92 1.58
C VAL A 181 4.39 -26.61 0.18
N LEU A 182 3.50 -26.06 -0.65
CA LEU A 182 3.75 -25.76 -2.06
C LEU A 182 3.69 -24.27 -2.33
N LEU A 183 4.61 -23.77 -3.16
CA LEU A 183 4.56 -22.45 -3.80
C LEU A 183 4.23 -22.61 -5.30
N PHE A 184 3.45 -21.69 -5.83
CA PHE A 184 3.07 -21.69 -7.24
C PHE A 184 3.81 -20.62 -8.05
N ARG A 185 4.63 -21.06 -9.00
CA ARG A 185 5.44 -20.26 -9.94
C ARG A 185 6.21 -19.09 -9.28
N PRO A 186 6.86 -19.27 -8.12
CA PRO A 186 7.48 -18.16 -7.41
C PRO A 186 8.61 -17.49 -8.22
N GLU A 187 9.29 -18.21 -9.14
CA GLU A 187 10.28 -17.59 -10.02
C GLU A 187 9.64 -16.57 -10.96
N GLN A 188 8.41 -16.79 -11.40
CA GLN A 188 7.71 -15.83 -12.26
C GLN A 188 7.38 -14.54 -11.50
N ASN A 189 7.09 -14.62 -10.20
CA ASN A 189 6.96 -13.44 -9.34
C ASN A 189 8.30 -12.69 -9.23
N ALA A 190 9.40 -13.42 -9.02
CA ALA A 190 10.73 -12.84 -8.93
C ALA A 190 11.15 -12.13 -10.23
N ILE A 191 10.93 -12.79 -11.38
CA ILE A 191 11.21 -12.22 -12.71
C ILE A 191 10.39 -10.94 -12.94
N ARG A 192 9.09 -10.95 -12.59
CA ARG A 192 8.24 -9.76 -12.75
C ARG A 192 8.69 -8.61 -11.85
N MET A 193 9.08 -8.88 -10.61
CA MET A 193 9.66 -7.87 -9.73
C MET A 193 10.96 -7.31 -10.31
N LYS A 194 11.85 -8.17 -10.83
CA LYS A 194 13.13 -7.76 -11.45
C LYS A 194 12.92 -6.84 -12.66
N ILE A 195 12.01 -7.20 -13.57
CA ILE A 195 11.62 -6.35 -14.72
C ILE A 195 11.04 -5.02 -14.24
N GLY A 196 10.20 -5.05 -13.20
CA GLY A 196 9.65 -3.84 -12.60
C GLY A 196 10.73 -2.95 -11.97
N ALA A 197 11.73 -3.56 -11.33
CA ALA A 197 12.82 -2.84 -10.66
C ALA A 197 13.70 -2.14 -11.68
N GLU A 198 14.02 -2.80 -12.80
CA GLU A 198 14.69 -2.18 -13.93
C GLU A 198 13.90 -0.97 -14.44
N ARG A 199 12.58 -1.11 -14.64
CA ARG A 199 11.72 -0.01 -15.09
C ARG A 199 11.65 1.16 -14.10
N MET A 200 11.75 0.88 -12.80
CA MET A 200 11.66 1.87 -11.73
C MET A 200 13.04 2.38 -11.26
N CYS A 201 14.13 2.02 -11.95
CA CYS A 201 15.51 2.32 -11.58
C CYS A 201 15.82 1.90 -10.12
N MET A 202 15.54 0.64 -9.78
CA MET A 202 15.75 0.06 -8.45
C MET A 202 16.68 -1.14 -8.53
N ALA A 203 17.54 -1.33 -7.51
CA ALA A 203 18.18 -2.62 -7.29
C ALA A 203 17.10 -3.68 -6.97
N SER A 204 17.25 -4.92 -7.46
CA SER A 204 16.35 -6.03 -7.16
C SER A 204 17.10 -7.25 -6.62
N PRO A 205 16.46 -8.08 -5.77
CA PRO A 205 17.00 -9.37 -5.41
C PRO A 205 17.14 -10.28 -6.65
N SER A 206 18.08 -11.23 -6.60
CA SER A 206 18.12 -12.29 -7.62
C SER A 206 16.88 -13.18 -7.54
N ILE A 207 16.65 -13.98 -8.58
CA ILE A 207 15.51 -14.92 -8.59
C ILE A 207 15.65 -15.91 -7.44
N GLU A 208 16.85 -16.43 -7.23
CA GLU A 208 17.20 -17.39 -6.19
C GLU A 208 17.00 -16.77 -4.80
N HIS A 209 17.47 -15.54 -4.59
CA HIS A 209 17.31 -14.85 -3.32
C HIS A 209 15.85 -14.56 -2.99
N PHE A 210 15.06 -14.15 -3.98
CA PHE A 210 13.63 -13.93 -3.82
C PHE A 210 12.88 -15.22 -3.43
N VAL A 211 13.16 -16.33 -4.13
CA VAL A 211 12.54 -17.63 -3.84
C VAL A 211 12.98 -18.16 -2.48
N HIS A 212 14.26 -18.03 -2.13
CA HIS A 212 14.77 -18.38 -0.82
C HIS A 212 14.07 -17.59 0.30
N ALA A 213 13.95 -16.27 0.15
CA ALA A 213 13.25 -15.41 1.11
C ALA A 213 11.77 -15.81 1.28
N LEU A 214 11.09 -16.20 0.20
CA LEU A 214 9.73 -16.74 0.27
C LEU A 214 9.69 -18.03 1.11
N LYS A 215 10.59 -18.99 0.84
CA LYS A 215 10.67 -20.25 1.60
C LYS A 215 10.91 -20.00 3.08
N GLN A 216 11.88 -19.15 3.43
CA GLN A 216 12.16 -18.77 4.82
C GLN A 216 10.94 -18.14 5.50
N THR A 217 10.23 -17.23 4.82
CA THR A 217 9.02 -16.60 5.36
C THR A 217 7.90 -17.62 5.60
N VAL A 218 7.75 -18.60 4.70
CA VAL A 218 6.75 -19.66 4.83
C VAL A 218 7.07 -20.60 5.99
N LEU A 219 8.32 -21.06 6.09
CA LEU A 219 8.77 -21.95 7.17
C LEU A 219 8.59 -21.29 8.54
N ALA A 220 9.01 -20.03 8.68
CA ALA A 220 8.87 -19.28 9.93
C ALA A 220 7.40 -19.06 10.35
N ASN A 221 6.46 -19.09 9.39
CA ASN A 221 5.04 -18.91 9.63
C ASN A 221 4.22 -20.18 9.38
N LYS A 222 4.83 -21.38 9.48
CA LYS A 222 4.19 -22.65 9.11
C LYS A 222 2.83 -22.85 9.78
N ARG A 223 2.70 -22.56 11.08
CA ARG A 223 1.42 -22.66 11.84
C ARG A 223 0.28 -21.77 11.31
N TRP A 224 0.62 -20.72 10.57
CA TRP A 224 -0.34 -19.78 9.96
C TRP A 224 -0.80 -20.22 8.57
N ILE A 225 -0.21 -21.27 7.99
CA ILE A 225 -0.67 -21.81 6.71
C ILE A 225 -1.97 -22.58 6.96
N PRO A 226 -3.11 -22.16 6.37
CA PRO A 226 -4.39 -22.81 6.60
C PRO A 226 -4.35 -24.32 6.33
N PRO A 227 -5.19 -25.12 7.02
CA PRO A 227 -5.39 -26.52 6.69
C PRO A 227 -5.81 -26.72 5.22
N PRO A 228 -5.60 -27.92 4.63
CA PRO A 228 -6.07 -28.24 3.28
C PRO A 228 -7.56 -27.89 3.10
N GLY A 229 -7.89 -27.27 1.96
CA GLY A 229 -9.26 -26.84 1.65
C GLY A 229 -9.76 -25.60 2.42
N LYS A 230 -9.02 -25.09 3.41
CA LYS A 230 -9.45 -23.94 4.23
C LYS A 230 -8.85 -22.60 3.80
N GLY A 231 -7.86 -22.59 2.92
CA GLY A 231 -7.28 -21.36 2.38
C GLY A 231 -5.81 -21.51 1.95
N SER A 232 -5.08 -20.40 1.99
CA SER A 232 -3.66 -20.34 1.67
C SER A 232 -2.96 -19.29 2.51
N LEU A 233 -1.64 -19.38 2.66
CA LEU A 233 -0.83 -18.31 3.21
C LEU A 233 -0.44 -17.37 2.08
N TYR A 234 -1.01 -16.16 2.05
CA TYR A 234 -0.64 -15.14 1.07
C TYR A 234 0.67 -14.46 1.49
N LEU A 235 1.62 -14.42 0.57
CA LEU A 235 2.92 -13.79 0.75
C LEU A 235 2.94 -12.47 -0.03
N ARG A 236 3.34 -11.40 0.65
CA ARG A 236 3.49 -10.06 0.07
C ARG A 236 4.96 -9.63 0.12
N PRO A 237 5.73 -9.91 -0.95
CA PRO A 237 7.01 -9.26 -1.17
C PRO A 237 6.82 -7.79 -1.54
N LEU A 238 7.62 -6.92 -0.93
CA LEU A 238 7.71 -5.49 -1.17
C LEU A 238 9.15 -5.14 -1.51
N LEU A 239 9.34 -4.29 -2.51
CA LEU A 239 10.63 -3.66 -2.81
C LEU A 239 10.44 -2.15 -2.71
N LEU A 240 11.12 -1.53 -1.76
CA LEU A 240 10.88 -0.14 -1.36
C LEU A 240 12.15 0.69 -1.55
N GLY A 241 12.05 1.85 -2.21
CA GLY A 241 13.11 2.86 -2.19
C GLY A 241 13.14 3.58 -0.84
N THR A 242 13.93 3.06 0.10
CA THR A 242 13.94 3.49 1.51
C THR A 242 14.97 4.57 1.83
N GLY A 243 15.97 4.74 0.97
CA GLY A 243 17.01 5.76 1.15
C GLY A 243 16.46 7.19 1.08
N PRO A 244 17.00 8.13 1.88
CA PRO A 244 16.56 9.51 1.88
C PRO A 244 16.97 10.23 0.60
N VAL A 245 16.01 10.82 -0.12
CA VAL A 245 16.25 11.57 -1.35
C VAL A 245 15.16 12.64 -1.55
N LEU A 246 15.57 13.92 -1.64
CA LEU A 246 14.67 15.05 -1.92
C LEU A 246 14.75 15.53 -3.38
N GLY A 247 15.83 15.20 -4.08
CA GLY A 247 15.91 15.39 -5.53
C GLY A 247 15.11 14.30 -6.23
N LEU A 248 14.59 14.57 -7.43
CA LEU A 248 14.00 13.52 -8.25
C LEU A 248 15.11 12.63 -8.83
N ALA A 249 15.46 11.58 -8.10
CA ALA A 249 16.49 10.60 -8.44
C ALA A 249 16.14 9.23 -7.83
N PRO A 250 16.75 8.12 -8.30
CA PRO A 250 16.67 6.84 -7.61
C PRO A 250 17.07 6.94 -6.13
N ALA A 251 16.37 6.21 -5.27
CA ALA A 251 16.72 6.14 -3.86
C ALA A 251 18.10 5.49 -3.68
N PRO A 252 18.97 6.01 -2.77
CA PRO A 252 20.30 5.47 -2.55
C PRO A 252 20.31 4.14 -1.77
N GLU A 253 19.16 3.75 -1.20
CA GLU A 253 18.99 2.50 -0.46
C GLU A 253 17.60 1.90 -0.74
N TYR A 254 17.55 0.58 -0.74
CA TYR A 254 16.34 -0.20 -0.96
C TYR A 254 16.15 -1.23 0.15
N THR A 255 14.88 -1.49 0.48
CA THR A 255 14.49 -2.57 1.40
C THR A 255 13.63 -3.57 0.65
N PHE A 256 14.02 -4.85 0.69
CA PHE A 256 13.18 -5.97 0.26
C PHE A 256 12.61 -6.65 1.50
N LEU A 257 11.28 -6.73 1.57
CA LEU A 257 10.54 -7.22 2.73
C LEU A 257 9.47 -8.21 2.28
N ILE A 258 9.28 -9.31 3.00
CA ILE A 258 8.16 -10.23 2.77
C ILE A 258 7.39 -10.40 4.08
N TYR A 259 6.10 -10.08 4.06
CA TYR A 259 5.18 -10.47 5.13
C TYR A 259 4.15 -11.48 4.61
N ALA A 260 3.50 -12.17 5.54
CA ALA A 260 2.49 -13.17 5.24
C ALA A 260 1.15 -12.86 5.92
N SER A 261 0.07 -13.42 5.39
CA SER A 261 -1.25 -13.40 6.01
C SER A 261 -2.03 -14.63 5.55
N PRO A 262 -2.67 -15.42 6.44
CA PRO A 262 -3.63 -16.42 6.01
C PRO A 262 -4.81 -15.73 5.30
N VAL A 263 -5.23 -16.28 4.17
CA VAL A 263 -6.36 -15.75 3.40
C VAL A 263 -7.16 -16.88 2.78
N ARG A 264 -8.42 -16.58 2.50
CA ARG A 264 -9.20 -17.29 1.46
C ARG A 264 -9.14 -16.50 0.16
N ASN A 265 -9.56 -17.10 -0.95
CA ASN A 265 -9.75 -16.35 -2.20
C ASN A 265 -10.67 -15.16 -1.96
N TYR A 266 -10.39 -14.06 -2.67
CA TYR A 266 -11.11 -12.78 -2.52
C TYR A 266 -12.62 -12.96 -2.68
N PHE A 267 -13.02 -13.90 -3.52
CA PHE A 267 -14.37 -14.37 -3.74
C PHE A 267 -14.46 -15.79 -3.15
N LYS A 268 -15.38 -16.00 -2.19
CA LYS A 268 -15.60 -17.34 -1.60
C LYS A 268 -16.08 -18.31 -2.68
N GLU A 269 -15.76 -19.60 -2.58
CA GLU A 269 -16.49 -20.63 -3.35
C GLU A 269 -18.00 -20.48 -3.08
N GLY A 270 -18.81 -20.39 -4.14
CA GLY A 270 -20.24 -20.06 -4.04
C GLY A 270 -20.57 -18.58 -3.87
N SER A 271 -19.58 -17.67 -3.94
CA SER A 271 -19.87 -16.23 -4.01
C SER A 271 -20.49 -15.83 -5.35
N ALA A 272 -21.28 -14.76 -5.32
CA ALA A 272 -21.92 -14.23 -6.51
C ALA A 272 -20.86 -13.86 -7.57
N PRO A 273 -21.10 -14.18 -8.85
CA PRO A 273 -20.26 -13.72 -9.95
C PRO A 273 -20.05 -12.21 -9.93
N LEU A 274 -18.91 -11.75 -10.46
CA LEU A 274 -18.59 -10.33 -10.53
C LEU A 274 -19.64 -9.57 -11.37
N ASN A 275 -20.08 -8.42 -10.87
CA ASN A 275 -20.78 -7.42 -11.66
C ASN A 275 -19.86 -6.20 -11.88
N LEU A 276 -19.53 -5.89 -13.13
CA LEU A 276 -18.55 -4.86 -13.44
C LEU A 276 -19.21 -3.67 -14.13
N HIS A 277 -18.62 -2.50 -13.93
CA HIS A 277 -18.94 -1.29 -14.70
C HIS A 277 -17.77 -0.92 -15.60
N VAL A 278 -18.03 -0.62 -16.86
CA VAL A 278 -17.01 -0.06 -17.76
C VAL A 278 -16.76 1.40 -17.38
N GLU A 279 -15.51 1.75 -17.09
CA GLU A 279 -15.13 3.11 -16.73
C GLU A 279 -14.81 3.95 -17.96
N GLU A 280 -15.42 5.14 -18.01
CA GLU A 280 -15.35 6.05 -19.15
C GLU A 280 -14.53 7.31 -18.83
N ASN A 281 -14.40 7.67 -17.55
CA ASN A 281 -13.79 8.93 -17.11
C ASN A 281 -12.33 8.77 -16.65
N PHE A 282 -11.94 7.56 -16.23
CA PHE A 282 -10.59 7.29 -15.73
C PHE A 282 -9.88 6.25 -16.57
N ASP A 283 -8.59 6.49 -16.79
CA ASP A 283 -7.67 5.51 -17.38
C ASP A 283 -6.88 4.80 -16.29
N ARG A 284 -6.74 3.48 -16.43
CA ARG A 284 -5.89 2.69 -15.54
C ARG A 284 -4.41 2.93 -15.83
N ALA A 285 -4.07 2.96 -17.11
CA ALA A 285 -2.73 3.08 -17.60
C ALA A 285 -2.74 3.71 -18.99
N SER A 286 -1.59 4.24 -19.40
CA SER A 286 -1.38 4.75 -20.75
C SER A 286 -0.18 4.08 -21.40
N ARG A 287 -0.16 4.04 -22.73
CA ARG A 287 0.94 3.45 -23.49
C ARG A 287 2.26 4.16 -23.12
N ARG A 288 3.33 3.38 -22.93
CA ARG A 288 4.65 3.85 -22.45
C ARG A 288 4.67 4.33 -20.99
N GLY A 289 3.56 4.27 -20.27
CA GLY A 289 3.53 4.44 -18.82
C GLY A 289 4.14 3.25 -18.09
N THR A 290 3.64 2.99 -16.89
CA THR A 290 4.08 1.88 -16.03
C THR A 290 3.03 0.80 -15.87
N GLY A 291 1.92 0.82 -16.63
CA GLY A 291 0.77 -0.07 -16.43
C GLY A 291 1.10 -1.56 -16.36
N ASN A 292 2.10 -2.00 -17.13
CA ASN A 292 2.60 -3.36 -17.17
C ASN A 292 3.56 -3.73 -16.02
N VAL A 293 3.84 -2.80 -15.12
CA VAL A 293 4.69 -3.00 -13.94
C VAL A 293 3.84 -3.05 -12.68
N LYS A 294 4.18 -3.94 -11.75
CA LYS A 294 3.50 -4.07 -10.46
C LYS A 294 3.99 -3.03 -9.43
N THR A 295 4.02 -1.77 -9.84
CA THR A 295 4.44 -0.62 -9.03
C THR A 295 3.26 -0.06 -8.23
N ILE A 296 3.54 0.44 -7.02
CA ILE A 296 2.52 1.06 -6.15
C ILE A 296 1.84 2.27 -6.82
N SER A 297 2.55 2.97 -7.71
CA SER A 297 2.06 4.15 -8.43
C SER A 297 0.86 3.86 -9.33
N ASN A 298 0.65 2.60 -9.74
CA ASN A 298 -0.47 2.22 -10.60
C ASN A 298 -1.77 1.91 -9.82
N TYR A 299 -1.69 1.71 -8.50
CA TYR A 299 -2.83 1.25 -7.71
C TYR A 299 -3.56 2.37 -6.97
N ALA A 300 -2.89 3.47 -6.63
CA ALA A 300 -3.56 4.62 -6.04
C ALA A 300 -4.52 5.35 -7.02
N PRO A 301 -4.17 5.56 -8.30
CA PRO A 301 -5.03 6.30 -9.24
C PRO A 301 -6.39 5.63 -9.50
N VAL A 302 -6.48 4.30 -9.40
CA VAL A 302 -7.73 3.56 -9.67
C VAL A 302 -8.74 3.62 -8.53
N LEU A 303 -8.33 4.03 -7.32
CA LEU A 303 -9.17 3.94 -6.12
C LEU A 303 -10.45 4.78 -6.21
N MET A 304 -10.41 5.93 -6.88
CA MET A 304 -11.59 6.80 -7.02
C MET A 304 -12.67 6.16 -7.90
N ALA A 305 -12.28 5.63 -9.06
CA ALA A 305 -13.16 4.89 -9.96
C ALA A 305 -13.75 3.66 -9.26
N GLN A 306 -12.89 2.85 -8.63
CA GLN A 306 -13.31 1.65 -7.91
C GLN A 306 -14.29 1.95 -6.77
N THR A 307 -14.01 2.97 -5.96
CA THR A 307 -14.89 3.38 -4.85
C THR A 307 -16.24 3.88 -5.36
N THR A 308 -16.25 4.62 -6.46
CA THR A 308 -17.47 5.13 -7.09
C THR A 308 -18.34 4.00 -7.64
N ALA A 309 -17.73 3.02 -8.32
CA ALA A 309 -18.42 1.83 -8.81
C ALA A 309 -19.01 0.99 -7.66
N LYS A 310 -18.24 0.78 -6.57
CA LYS A 310 -18.72 0.06 -5.38
C LYS A 310 -19.92 0.75 -4.72
N LYS A 311 -19.91 2.08 -4.62
CA LYS A 311 -21.06 2.85 -4.11
C LYS A 311 -22.33 2.69 -4.97
N ARG A 312 -22.17 2.36 -6.25
CA ARG A 312 -23.26 2.09 -7.19
C ARG A 312 -23.68 0.61 -7.22
N GLY A 313 -23.08 -0.25 -6.38
CA GLY A 313 -23.41 -1.67 -6.29
C GLY A 313 -22.63 -2.58 -7.25
N PHE A 314 -21.60 -2.07 -7.93
CA PHE A 314 -20.71 -2.89 -8.75
C PHE A 314 -19.57 -3.48 -7.91
N SER A 315 -19.08 -4.65 -8.31
CA SER A 315 -17.97 -5.37 -7.68
C SER A 315 -16.66 -4.65 -7.93
N ASP A 316 -16.43 -4.24 -9.18
CA ASP A 316 -15.24 -3.52 -9.61
C ASP A 316 -15.47 -2.81 -10.96
N VAL A 317 -14.40 -2.21 -11.49
CA VAL A 317 -14.35 -1.44 -12.72
C VAL A 317 -13.58 -2.19 -13.81
N LEU A 318 -14.13 -2.22 -15.02
CA LEU A 318 -13.44 -2.64 -16.25
C LEU A 318 -12.94 -1.40 -16.99
N TYR A 319 -11.63 -1.34 -17.28
CA TYR A 319 -11.01 -0.23 -17.99
C TYR A 319 -10.93 -0.49 -19.49
N LEU A 320 -11.02 0.61 -20.25
CA LEU A 320 -10.74 0.64 -21.68
C LEU A 320 -9.40 1.29 -21.96
N ASP A 321 -8.85 1.05 -23.15
CA ASP A 321 -7.58 1.63 -23.58
C ASP A 321 -7.65 3.17 -23.61
N SER A 322 -6.59 3.82 -23.10
CA SER A 322 -6.59 5.28 -22.95
C SER A 322 -6.59 6.04 -24.28
N ALA A 323 -6.24 5.39 -25.39
CA ALA A 323 -6.02 6.05 -26.68
C ALA A 323 -7.30 6.15 -27.50
N THR A 324 -8.09 5.08 -27.54
CA THR A 324 -9.28 4.95 -28.38
C THR A 324 -10.55 4.73 -27.58
N LYS A 325 -10.45 4.33 -26.31
CA LYS A 325 -11.58 3.99 -25.43
C LYS A 325 -12.49 2.93 -26.06
N LYS A 326 -11.90 1.97 -26.78
CA LYS A 326 -12.62 0.96 -27.54
C LYS A 326 -12.19 -0.46 -27.24
N ASN A 327 -11.02 -0.65 -26.65
CA ASN A 327 -10.48 -1.97 -26.36
C ASN A 327 -10.44 -2.19 -24.85
N LEU A 328 -10.79 -3.40 -24.43
CA LEU A 328 -10.69 -3.83 -23.04
C LEU A 328 -9.23 -3.85 -22.59
N GLU A 329 -8.97 -3.44 -21.36
CA GLU A 329 -7.67 -3.60 -20.71
C GLU A 329 -7.72 -4.59 -19.53
N GLU A 330 -8.02 -4.08 -18.34
CA GLU A 330 -8.02 -4.86 -17.10
C GLU A 330 -9.21 -4.45 -16.24
N VAL A 331 -9.57 -5.33 -15.30
CA VAL A 331 -10.41 -4.96 -14.16
C VAL A 331 -9.45 -4.53 -13.05
N SER A 332 -9.62 -3.37 -12.42
CA SER A 332 -8.69 -2.72 -11.45
C SER A 332 -7.37 -3.42 -11.03
N SER A 333 -7.43 -4.67 -10.54
CA SER A 333 -6.27 -5.48 -10.13
C SER A 333 -6.16 -6.90 -10.73
N CYS A 334 -6.92 -7.21 -11.78
CA CYS A 334 -7.07 -8.52 -12.42
C CYS A 334 -7.09 -8.41 -13.95
N ASN A 335 -6.55 -9.42 -14.62
CA ASN A 335 -6.68 -9.54 -16.07
C ASN A 335 -8.07 -10.07 -16.45
N ILE A 336 -8.58 -9.70 -17.63
CA ILE A 336 -9.88 -10.14 -18.15
C ILE A 336 -9.74 -11.07 -19.36
N PHE A 337 -10.67 -12.00 -19.48
CA PHE A 337 -10.86 -12.89 -20.61
C PHE A 337 -12.32 -12.90 -21.04
N ILE A 338 -12.55 -13.00 -22.34
CA ILE A 338 -13.87 -13.28 -22.92
C ILE A 338 -13.81 -14.63 -23.64
N ALA A 339 -14.90 -15.39 -23.64
CA ALA A 339 -14.98 -16.65 -24.34
C ALA A 339 -16.27 -16.77 -25.16
N LYS A 340 -16.14 -17.40 -26.33
CA LYS A 340 -17.25 -17.77 -27.22
C LYS A 340 -17.00 -19.15 -27.81
N GLY A 341 -17.86 -20.12 -27.50
CA GLY A 341 -17.63 -21.52 -27.86
C GLY A 341 -16.28 -22.03 -27.35
N LYS A 342 -15.37 -22.44 -28.24
CA LYS A 342 -14.01 -22.90 -27.89
C LYS A 342 -12.92 -21.83 -28.00
N CYS A 343 -13.29 -20.60 -28.30
CA CYS A 343 -12.36 -19.50 -28.49
C CYS A 343 -12.35 -18.60 -27.25
N ILE A 344 -11.16 -18.31 -26.75
CA ILE A 344 -10.92 -17.43 -25.61
C ILE A 344 -10.05 -16.27 -26.09
N ALA A 345 -10.43 -15.03 -25.80
CA ALA A 345 -9.63 -13.85 -26.11
C ALA A 345 -9.28 -13.06 -24.84
N THR A 346 -8.08 -12.50 -24.81
CA THR A 346 -7.62 -11.62 -23.72
C THR A 346 -6.72 -10.51 -24.26
N PRO A 347 -6.77 -9.29 -23.67
CA PRO A 347 -5.84 -8.22 -23.99
C PRO A 347 -4.37 -8.65 -23.95
N ALA A 348 -3.61 -8.38 -25.00
CA ALA A 348 -2.19 -8.69 -25.11
C ALA A 348 -1.32 -7.85 -24.15
N THR A 349 -0.22 -8.42 -23.64
CA THR A 349 0.64 -7.77 -22.61
C THR A 349 1.78 -6.92 -23.18
N ASN A 350 1.65 -6.41 -24.40
CA ASN A 350 2.70 -5.63 -25.09
C ASN A 350 2.59 -4.11 -24.87
N GLY A 351 1.99 -3.67 -23.76
CA GLY A 351 1.75 -2.25 -23.51
C GLY A 351 1.31 -1.96 -22.09
N THR A 352 0.02 -1.69 -21.91
CA THR A 352 -0.56 -1.25 -20.64
C THR A 352 -0.89 -2.41 -19.72
N ILE A 353 -1.08 -3.64 -20.23
CA ILE A 353 -1.56 -4.77 -19.43
C ILE A 353 -0.44 -5.37 -18.56
N LEU A 354 -0.71 -5.57 -17.28
CA LEU A 354 0.15 -6.31 -16.37
C LEU A 354 0.17 -7.80 -16.76
N SER A 355 1.36 -8.34 -17.01
CA SER A 355 1.55 -9.76 -17.29
C SER A 355 1.27 -10.61 -16.04
N GLY A 356 0.00 -10.94 -15.83
CA GLY A 356 -0.45 -11.79 -14.72
C GLY A 356 0.11 -13.21 -14.81
N ILE A 357 0.57 -13.74 -13.67
CA ILE A 357 1.05 -15.12 -13.60
C ILE A 357 -0.13 -16.09 -13.71
N THR A 358 -1.27 -15.78 -13.05
CA THR A 358 -2.52 -16.53 -13.23
C THR A 358 -3.00 -16.48 -14.68
N ARG A 359 -2.98 -15.29 -15.32
CA ARG A 359 -3.29 -15.11 -16.75
C ARG A 359 -2.45 -16.05 -17.62
N LYS A 360 -1.12 -16.02 -17.43
CA LYS A 360 -0.18 -16.89 -18.16
C LYS A 360 -0.49 -18.37 -17.96
N SER A 361 -0.69 -18.80 -16.71
CA SER A 361 -1.04 -20.19 -16.39
C SER A 361 -2.37 -20.62 -17.00
N VAL A 362 -3.37 -19.75 -17.00
CA VAL A 362 -4.69 -20.04 -17.59
C VAL A 362 -4.61 -20.20 -19.10
N ILE A 363 -3.83 -19.37 -19.81
CA ILE A 363 -3.59 -19.53 -21.24
C ILE A 363 -2.95 -20.91 -21.54
N GLU A 364 -1.94 -21.28 -20.75
CA GLU A 364 -1.25 -22.58 -20.92
C GLU A 364 -2.19 -23.76 -20.61
N ILE A 365 -3.02 -23.68 -19.56
CA ILE A 365 -4.01 -24.73 -19.23
C ILE A 365 -5.09 -24.82 -20.30
N ALA A 366 -5.62 -23.69 -20.76
CA ALA A 366 -6.68 -23.64 -21.76
C ALA A 366 -6.22 -24.32 -23.07
N GLY A 367 -4.97 -24.10 -23.48
CA GLY A 367 -4.37 -24.81 -24.61
C GLY A 367 -4.31 -26.33 -24.40
N ASP A 368 -3.91 -26.80 -23.21
CA ASP A 368 -3.88 -28.23 -22.88
C ASP A 368 -5.30 -28.87 -22.89
N LEU A 369 -6.34 -28.10 -22.57
CA LEU A 369 -7.75 -28.51 -22.63
C LEU A 369 -8.37 -28.40 -24.04
N GLY A 370 -7.61 -27.91 -25.03
CA GLY A 370 -8.04 -27.81 -26.42
C GLY A 370 -8.87 -26.56 -26.75
N TYR A 371 -8.80 -25.52 -25.93
CA TYR A 371 -9.33 -24.19 -26.27
C TYR A 371 -8.34 -23.42 -27.15
N GLN A 372 -8.87 -22.60 -28.05
CA GLN A 372 -8.08 -21.66 -28.84
C GLN A 372 -7.99 -20.33 -28.09
N VAL A 373 -6.78 -19.94 -27.71
CA VAL A 373 -6.55 -18.71 -26.95
C VAL A 373 -5.86 -17.65 -27.81
N GLU A 374 -6.48 -16.48 -27.92
CA GLU A 374 -5.97 -15.34 -28.68
C GLU A 374 -5.56 -14.20 -27.74
N GLU A 375 -4.27 -13.85 -27.75
CA GLU A 375 -3.76 -12.65 -27.11
C GLU A 375 -3.76 -11.48 -28.10
N ARG A 376 -4.80 -10.63 -28.06
CA ARG A 376 -4.99 -9.53 -29.03
C ARG A 376 -5.67 -8.32 -28.40
N ALA A 377 -5.84 -7.25 -29.16
CA ALA A 377 -6.79 -6.21 -28.77
C ALA A 377 -8.22 -6.81 -28.81
N VAL A 378 -8.99 -6.58 -27.75
CA VAL A 378 -10.36 -7.07 -27.60
C VAL A 378 -11.27 -5.86 -27.55
N GLY A 379 -12.15 -5.71 -28.54
CA GLY A 379 -13.08 -4.59 -28.60
C GLY A 379 -14.14 -4.66 -27.52
N VAL A 380 -14.58 -3.52 -27.01
CA VAL A 380 -15.68 -3.43 -26.04
C VAL A 380 -17.00 -3.97 -26.60
N ASP A 381 -17.20 -3.85 -27.92
CA ASP A 381 -18.39 -4.38 -28.61
C ASP A 381 -18.42 -5.92 -28.61
N GLU A 382 -17.27 -6.59 -28.48
CA GLU A 382 -17.21 -8.06 -28.41
C GLU A 382 -17.83 -8.60 -27.11
N LEU A 383 -18.02 -7.75 -26.09
CA LEU A 383 -18.71 -8.11 -24.86
C LEU A 383 -20.17 -8.49 -25.07
N ILE A 384 -20.80 -8.04 -26.16
CA ILE A 384 -22.20 -8.36 -26.48
C ILE A 384 -22.31 -9.82 -26.98
N GLU A 385 -21.24 -10.33 -27.57
CA GLU A 385 -21.22 -11.59 -28.31
C GLU A 385 -20.58 -12.74 -27.51
N ALA A 386 -20.06 -12.47 -26.31
CA ALA A 386 -19.37 -13.43 -25.46
C ALA A 386 -20.37 -14.31 -24.69
N ASP A 387 -20.07 -15.60 -24.59
CA ASP A 387 -20.81 -16.57 -23.79
C ASP A 387 -20.42 -16.46 -22.30
N GLU A 388 -19.12 -16.34 -22.06
CA GLU A 388 -18.53 -16.23 -20.72
C GLU A 388 -17.52 -15.08 -20.66
N VAL A 389 -17.43 -14.45 -19.49
CA VAL A 389 -16.37 -13.50 -19.15
C VAL A 389 -15.82 -13.87 -17.79
N PHE A 390 -14.49 -13.85 -17.64
CA PHE A 390 -13.87 -14.16 -16.36
C PHE A 390 -12.60 -13.33 -16.11
N CYS A 391 -12.28 -13.15 -14.84
CA CYS A 391 -11.12 -12.42 -14.37
C CYS A 391 -10.08 -13.39 -13.79
N THR A 392 -8.79 -13.03 -13.90
CA THR A 392 -7.70 -13.81 -13.32
C THR A 392 -6.74 -12.95 -12.49
N GLY A 393 -6.26 -13.51 -11.39
CA GLY A 393 -5.24 -12.89 -10.54
C GLY A 393 -4.95 -13.70 -9.28
N THR A 394 -3.82 -13.47 -8.61
CA THR A 394 -3.42 -14.28 -7.43
C THR A 394 -4.47 -14.22 -6.32
N ALA A 395 -5.04 -13.05 -6.05
CA ALA A 395 -6.02 -12.88 -4.97
C ALA A 395 -7.38 -13.49 -5.32
N VAL A 396 -7.81 -13.34 -6.58
CA VAL A 396 -9.15 -13.74 -7.05
C VAL A 396 -9.23 -15.17 -7.58
N GLY A 397 -8.09 -15.77 -7.97
CA GLY A 397 -8.08 -17.05 -8.69
C GLY A 397 -8.52 -16.86 -10.14
N VAL A 398 -9.45 -17.70 -10.60
CA VAL A 398 -10.20 -17.54 -11.85
C VAL A 398 -11.66 -17.30 -11.46
N ALA A 399 -12.14 -16.07 -11.64
CA ALA A 399 -13.42 -15.62 -11.11
C ALA A 399 -14.41 -15.28 -12.24
N PRO A 400 -15.63 -15.82 -12.21
CA PRO A 400 -16.63 -15.55 -13.24
C PRO A 400 -17.16 -14.12 -13.13
N VAL A 401 -17.44 -13.51 -14.28
CA VAL A 401 -18.15 -12.25 -14.41
C VAL A 401 -19.57 -12.55 -14.86
N GLY A 402 -20.56 -12.26 -14.01
CA GLY A 402 -21.97 -12.51 -14.32
C GLY A 402 -22.62 -11.39 -15.10
N SER A 403 -22.11 -10.15 -14.98
CA SER A 403 -22.60 -9.06 -15.83
C SER A 403 -21.61 -7.91 -15.97
N ILE A 404 -21.66 -7.22 -17.11
CA ILE A 404 -20.94 -5.96 -17.36
C ILE A 404 -21.95 -4.89 -17.76
N THR A 405 -21.86 -3.70 -17.16
CA THR A 405 -22.68 -2.54 -17.54
C THR A 405 -21.84 -1.48 -18.25
N TYR A 406 -22.21 -1.17 -19.49
CA TYR A 406 -21.59 -0.16 -20.34
C TYR A 406 -22.67 0.73 -20.96
N GLN A 407 -22.56 2.07 -20.82
CA GLN A 407 -23.52 3.04 -21.38
C GLN A 407 -24.98 2.68 -21.09
N ASP A 408 -25.27 2.41 -19.81
CA ASP A 408 -26.58 1.98 -19.29
C ASP A 408 -27.14 0.66 -19.85
N LYS A 409 -26.37 -0.07 -20.66
CA LYS A 409 -26.68 -1.42 -21.13
C LYS A 409 -25.98 -2.44 -20.26
N ARG A 410 -26.76 -3.35 -19.68
CA ARG A 410 -26.25 -4.47 -18.89
C ARG A 410 -26.24 -5.73 -19.75
N MET A 411 -25.05 -6.31 -19.93
CA MET A 411 -24.83 -7.61 -20.55
C MET A 411 -24.69 -8.66 -19.45
N GLU A 412 -25.26 -9.84 -19.66
CA GLU A 412 -25.19 -10.97 -18.72
C GLU A 412 -24.49 -12.15 -19.39
N TYR A 413 -23.75 -12.92 -18.58
CA TYR A 413 -22.90 -14.01 -19.06
C TYR A 413 -23.21 -15.32 -18.34
N ILE A 414 -22.86 -16.44 -18.97
CA ILE A 414 -23.02 -17.77 -18.40
C ILE A 414 -22.02 -17.94 -17.25
N THR A 415 -22.50 -18.45 -16.12
CA THR A 415 -21.68 -18.72 -14.93
C THR A 415 -22.09 -20.05 -14.28
N GLY A 416 -21.23 -20.58 -13.41
CA GLY A 416 -21.51 -21.81 -12.65
C GLY A 416 -20.90 -23.07 -13.26
N SER A 417 -21.44 -24.22 -12.89
CA SER A 417 -20.89 -25.53 -13.28
C SER A 417 -20.96 -25.77 -14.79
N GLY A 418 -19.92 -26.41 -15.33
CA GLY A 418 -19.83 -26.74 -16.76
C GLY A 418 -19.33 -25.60 -17.65
N THR A 419 -19.00 -24.45 -17.07
CA THR A 419 -18.38 -23.31 -17.76
C THR A 419 -16.88 -23.50 -17.94
N ILE A 420 -16.32 -22.84 -18.96
CA ILE A 420 -14.87 -22.76 -19.21
C ILE A 420 -14.17 -22.16 -17.99
N CYS A 421 -14.74 -21.09 -17.43
CA CYS A 421 -14.22 -20.46 -16.21
C CYS A 421 -14.05 -21.46 -15.06
N GLN A 422 -15.06 -22.31 -14.81
CA GLN A 422 -15.02 -23.31 -13.74
C GLN A 422 -13.96 -24.38 -14.00
N GLU A 423 -13.89 -24.93 -15.21
CA GLU A 423 -12.90 -25.96 -15.57
C GLU A 423 -11.46 -25.45 -15.43
N LEU A 424 -11.20 -24.21 -15.86
CA LEU A 424 -9.92 -23.55 -15.68
C LEU A 424 -9.59 -23.31 -14.20
N ASN A 425 -10.57 -22.89 -13.41
CA ASN A 425 -10.40 -22.66 -11.97
C ASN A 425 -10.08 -23.96 -11.22
N ASP A 426 -10.81 -25.03 -11.51
CA ASP A 426 -10.61 -26.34 -10.87
C ASP A 426 -9.24 -26.91 -11.22
N THR A 427 -8.83 -26.78 -12.49
CA THR A 427 -7.52 -27.26 -12.95
C THR A 427 -6.37 -26.50 -12.28
N ILE A 428 -6.40 -25.16 -12.28
CA ILE A 428 -5.31 -24.37 -11.68
C ILE A 428 -5.27 -24.52 -10.16
N SER A 429 -6.42 -24.55 -9.49
CA SER A 429 -6.52 -24.73 -8.04
C SER A 429 -6.05 -26.12 -7.63
N GLY A 430 -6.37 -27.15 -8.42
CA GLY A 430 -5.91 -28.50 -8.20
C GLY A 430 -4.38 -28.64 -8.33
N ILE A 431 -3.77 -27.94 -9.30
CA ILE A 431 -2.30 -27.89 -9.41
C ILE A 431 -1.69 -27.18 -8.19
N GLN A 432 -2.24 -26.02 -7.81
CA GLN A 432 -1.74 -25.21 -6.68
C GLN A 432 -1.80 -25.96 -5.34
N THR A 433 -2.84 -26.76 -5.12
CA THR A 433 -3.02 -27.58 -3.92
C THR A 433 -2.37 -28.97 -4.04
N GLY A 434 -1.89 -29.32 -5.22
CA GLY A 434 -1.22 -30.59 -5.50
C GLY A 434 -2.17 -31.80 -5.53
N THR A 435 -3.47 -31.58 -5.76
CA THR A 435 -4.47 -32.64 -6.06
C THR A 435 -4.46 -33.03 -7.53
N ILE A 436 -4.04 -32.13 -8.41
CA ILE A 436 -3.73 -32.39 -9.82
C ILE A 436 -2.21 -32.36 -9.99
N GLN A 437 -1.68 -33.33 -10.74
CA GLN A 437 -0.25 -33.39 -11.02
C GLN A 437 0.20 -32.17 -11.84
N ASP A 438 1.23 -31.49 -11.36
CA ASP A 438 1.93 -30.46 -12.12
C ASP A 438 2.80 -31.08 -13.21
N LYS A 439 2.42 -30.86 -14.47
CA LYS A 439 3.15 -31.35 -15.66
C LYS A 439 4.13 -30.31 -16.23
N LYS A 440 4.12 -29.08 -15.72
CA LYS A 440 4.85 -27.94 -16.28
C LYS A 440 5.95 -27.38 -15.35
N GLY A 441 6.17 -28.01 -14.19
CA GLY A 441 7.19 -27.61 -13.23
C GLY A 441 6.92 -26.24 -12.62
N TRP A 442 5.65 -25.94 -12.39
CA TRP A 442 5.16 -24.72 -11.74
C TRP A 442 5.22 -24.76 -10.21
N ILE A 443 5.24 -25.94 -9.62
CA ILE A 443 5.21 -26.12 -8.17
C ILE A 443 6.62 -26.25 -7.61
N ILE A 444 6.90 -25.45 -6.58
CA ILE A 444 8.09 -25.60 -5.74
C ILE A 444 7.66 -26.04 -4.34
N GLU A 445 8.24 -27.11 -3.85
CA GLU A 445 8.08 -27.54 -2.46
C GLU A 445 8.93 -26.65 -1.53
N VAL A 446 8.36 -26.26 -0.40
CA VAL A 446 9.08 -25.58 0.68
C VAL A 446 9.69 -26.65 1.57
N ASP A 447 11.02 -26.69 1.59
CA ASP A 447 11.87 -27.68 2.25
C ASP A 447 12.61 -27.09 3.46
#